data_AF-A0A3B8WU41-F1
#
_entry.id   AF-A0A3B8WU41-F1
#
_cell.length_a   1.000
_cell.length_b   1.000
_cell.length_c   1.000
_cell.angle_alpha   90.00
_cell.angle_beta   90.00
_cell.angle_gamma   90.00
#
_symmetry.space_group_name_H-M   'P 1'
#
loop_
_entity.id
_entity.type
_entity.pdbx_description
1 polymer ?
#
loop_
_entity_poly.entity_id
_entity_poly.type
_entity_poly.pdbx_seq_one_letter_code
_entity_poly.pdbx_strand_id
1 'polypeptide(L)'
;KWQTACVALGAVRKQLGKDLNLYNPKDEFHFAWIVDFPYFAFNEETNMWETEHHMFTLPQKKYWDTLESDPGAVKGDLYDLVLNGYELASGSMRINDPALQQRIFKIVGYSQERAEKAFGFLVQAFKFGAPPHGGIAPGLDRLIMLMRHEESIHEVIAFPKNNMAASPMDECPSAVDEQQLKDLHINCYDVEK
;
A
#
# COMPACT_ATOMS: atom_id res chain seq x y z
N LYS A 1 16.83 6.99 13.96
CA LYS A 1 16.83 8.11 14.96
C LYS A 1 16.02 9.32 14.49
N TRP A 2 16.24 9.86 13.28
CA TRP A 2 15.44 10.96 12.72
C TRP A 2 13.95 10.60 12.57
N GLN A 3 13.64 9.47 11.93
CA GLN A 3 12.26 9.03 11.66
C GLN A 3 11.43 8.94 12.95
N THR A 4 11.99 8.33 14.01
CA THR A 4 11.36 8.27 15.34
C THR A 4 11.02 9.66 15.89
N ALA A 5 11.94 10.63 15.76
CA ALA A 5 11.71 11.98 16.23
C ALA A 5 10.60 12.69 15.42
N CYS A 6 10.59 12.55 14.10
CA CYS A 6 9.56 13.11 13.23
C CYS A 6 8.17 12.52 13.52
N VAL A 7 8.09 11.20 13.69
CA VAL A 7 6.82 10.52 14.02
C VAL A 7 6.30 10.99 15.38
N ALA A 8 7.16 11.00 16.40
CA ALA A 8 6.78 11.44 17.74
C ALA A 8 6.32 12.91 17.77
N LEU A 9 7.11 13.82 17.20
CA LEU A 9 6.77 15.25 17.16
C LEU A 9 5.57 15.53 16.24
N GLY A 10 5.38 14.75 15.19
CA GLY A 10 4.19 14.81 14.34
C GLY A 10 2.91 14.48 15.11
N ALA A 11 2.96 13.45 15.97
CA ALA A 11 1.84 13.09 16.85
C ALA A 11 1.54 14.20 17.88
N VAL A 12 2.58 14.74 18.53
CA VAL A 12 2.44 15.87 19.47
C VAL A 12 1.85 17.09 18.79
N ARG A 13 2.33 17.45 17.59
CA ARG A 13 1.78 18.56 16.79
C ARG A 13 0.29 18.36 16.50
N LYS A 14 -0.12 17.15 16.12
CA LYS A 14 -1.53 16.82 15.84
C LYS A 14 -2.39 17.00 17.09
N GLN A 15 -1.91 16.51 18.24
CA GLN A 15 -2.61 16.62 19.51
C GLN A 15 -2.76 18.08 19.95
N LEU A 16 -1.68 18.86 19.93
CA LEU A 16 -1.71 20.29 20.28
C LEU A 16 -2.62 21.09 19.33
N GLY A 17 -2.64 20.76 18.04
CA GLY A 17 -3.56 21.37 17.08
C GLY A 17 -5.02 21.20 17.47
N LYS A 18 -5.38 20.02 18.01
CA LYS A 18 -6.72 19.73 18.54
C LYS A 18 -6.97 20.46 19.85
N ASP A 19 -6.07 20.33 20.83
CA ASP A 19 -6.25 20.88 22.18
C ASP A 19 -6.32 22.42 22.20
N LEU A 20 -5.57 23.06 21.31
CA LEU A 20 -5.53 24.51 21.17
C LEU A 20 -6.52 25.06 20.12
N ASN A 21 -7.37 24.19 19.54
CA ASN A 21 -8.35 24.54 18.50
C ASN A 21 -7.74 25.32 17.31
N LEU A 22 -6.58 24.87 16.82
CA LEU A 22 -5.85 25.55 15.74
C LEU A 22 -6.36 25.22 14.33
N TYR A 23 -7.27 24.26 14.21
CA TYR A 23 -7.90 23.90 12.95
C TYR A 23 -9.31 23.36 13.19
N ASN A 24 -10.20 23.54 12.21
CA ASN A 24 -11.54 22.95 12.20
C ASN A 24 -11.60 21.83 11.15
N PRO A 25 -11.75 20.55 11.56
CA PRO A 25 -11.85 19.43 10.62
C PRO A 25 -13.05 19.50 9.68
N LYS A 26 -14.05 20.33 9.99
CA LYS A 26 -15.32 20.44 9.26
C LYS A 26 -15.41 21.65 8.32
N ASP A 27 -14.39 22.51 8.30
CA ASP A 27 -14.42 23.74 7.49
C ASP A 27 -14.08 23.47 6.03
N GLU A 28 -12.83 23.09 5.78
CA GLU A 28 -12.24 23.09 4.45
C GLU A 28 -11.47 21.81 4.14
N PHE A 29 -11.41 21.49 2.85
CA PHE A 29 -10.61 20.38 2.34
C PHE A 29 -9.23 20.88 1.93
N HIS A 30 -8.22 20.57 2.74
CA HIS A 30 -6.83 20.87 2.44
C HIS A 30 -6.16 19.66 1.79
N PHE A 31 -5.98 19.76 0.48
CA PHE A 31 -5.29 18.74 -0.32
C PHE A 31 -3.79 19.00 -0.40
N ALA A 32 -3.01 17.94 -0.39
CA ALA A 32 -1.58 17.98 -0.67
C ALA A 32 -1.16 16.73 -1.47
N TRP A 33 -0.27 16.92 -2.44
CA TRP A 33 0.45 15.82 -3.07
C TRP A 33 1.75 15.59 -2.34
N ILE A 34 1.98 14.34 -1.92
CA ILE A 34 3.30 13.88 -1.51
C ILE A 34 3.88 13.12 -2.70
N VAL A 35 5.12 13.43 -3.04
CA VAL A 35 5.85 12.85 -4.18
C VAL A 35 7.28 12.55 -3.75
N ASP A 36 8.10 12.01 -4.65
CA ASP A 36 9.53 11.78 -4.40
C ASP A 36 9.80 10.80 -3.24
N PHE A 37 8.93 9.82 -3.09
CA PHE A 37 9.07 8.75 -2.10
C PHE A 37 10.33 7.91 -2.35
N PRO A 38 11.00 7.46 -1.29
CA PRO A 38 12.02 6.41 -1.39
C PRO A 38 11.41 5.18 -2.10
N TYR A 39 12.18 4.57 -2.98
CA TYR A 39 11.72 3.36 -3.69
C TYR A 39 11.91 2.12 -2.82
N PHE A 40 13.05 2.07 -2.11
CA PHE A 40 13.44 0.93 -1.29
C PHE A 40 13.55 1.31 0.19
N ALA A 41 13.18 0.37 1.05
CA ALA A 41 13.42 0.37 2.49
C ALA A 41 14.45 -0.71 2.80
N PHE A 42 15.44 -0.42 3.65
CA PHE A 42 16.32 -1.47 4.14
C PHE A 42 15.71 -2.11 5.39
N ASN A 43 15.49 -3.42 5.35
CA ASN A 43 15.01 -4.19 6.49
C ASN A 43 16.23 -4.69 7.30
N GLU A 44 16.42 -4.11 8.48
CA GLU A 44 17.55 -4.44 9.38
C GLU A 44 17.46 -5.88 9.94
N GLU A 45 16.26 -6.46 10.04
CA GLU A 45 16.06 -7.81 10.57
C GLU A 45 16.45 -8.88 9.55
N THR A 46 16.04 -8.69 8.30
CA THR A 46 16.32 -9.63 7.20
C THR A 46 17.62 -9.32 6.45
N ASN A 47 18.23 -8.16 6.69
CA ASN A 47 19.37 -7.62 5.96
C ASN A 47 19.11 -7.55 4.44
N MET A 48 17.89 -7.20 4.05
CA MET A 48 17.47 -7.12 2.66
C MET A 48 16.79 -5.79 2.34
N TRP A 49 16.87 -5.40 1.07
CA TRP A 49 16.06 -4.30 0.55
C TRP A 49 14.65 -4.80 0.22
N GLU A 50 13.67 -4.01 0.61
CA GLU A 50 12.26 -4.21 0.28
C GLU A 50 11.76 -2.97 -0.45
N THR A 51 10.65 -3.07 -1.19
CA THR A 51 10.03 -1.89 -1.79
C THR A 51 9.10 -1.22 -0.78
N GLU A 52 9.15 0.11 -0.67
CA GLU A 52 8.28 0.89 0.23
C GLU A 52 6.78 0.78 -0.13
N HIS A 53 6.47 0.60 -1.42
CA HIS A 53 5.10 0.39 -1.90
C HIS A 53 4.97 -0.98 -2.57
N HIS A 54 4.97 -1.02 -3.90
CA HIS A 54 5.01 -2.28 -4.64
C HIS A 54 6.10 -2.23 -5.71
N MET A 55 6.68 -3.38 -5.97
CA MET A 55 7.85 -3.58 -6.84
C MET A 55 7.64 -3.32 -8.34
N PHE A 56 6.43 -2.94 -8.74
CA PHE A 56 6.08 -2.56 -10.12
C PHE A 56 6.06 -1.05 -10.35
N THR A 57 6.31 -0.26 -9.31
CA THR A 57 6.47 1.20 -9.42
C THR A 57 7.67 1.52 -10.31
N LEU A 58 7.60 2.57 -11.11
CA LEU A 58 8.71 3.03 -11.92
C LEU A 58 9.70 3.78 -11.04
N PRO A 59 10.98 3.36 -10.92
CA PRO A 59 12.00 4.21 -10.30
C PRO A 59 12.28 5.42 -11.21
N GLN A 60 12.53 6.58 -10.62
CA GLN A 60 12.86 7.79 -11.37
C GLN A 60 14.08 7.54 -12.25
N LYS A 61 13.99 7.94 -13.52
CA LYS A 61 15.00 7.66 -14.56
C LYS A 61 16.43 8.01 -14.17
N LYS A 62 16.62 9.09 -13.41
CA LYS A 62 17.94 9.57 -12.96
C LYS A 62 18.70 8.59 -12.06
N TYR A 63 18.02 7.59 -11.47
CA TYR A 63 18.65 6.59 -10.60
C TYR A 63 18.90 5.25 -11.30
N TRP A 64 18.50 5.09 -12.57
CA TRP A 64 18.56 3.79 -13.24
C TRP A 64 19.96 3.21 -13.32
N ASP A 65 21.00 4.03 -13.36
CA ASP A 65 22.38 3.56 -13.43
C ASP A 65 22.95 3.19 -12.05
N THR A 66 22.33 3.66 -10.96
CA THR A 66 22.81 3.47 -9.58
C THR A 66 21.90 2.59 -8.73
N LEU A 67 20.84 1.99 -9.33
CA LEU A 67 19.82 1.20 -8.63
C LEU A 67 20.40 0.14 -7.69
N GLU A 68 21.40 -0.62 -8.16
CA GLU A 68 22.02 -1.70 -7.38
C GLU A 68 23.10 -1.22 -6.42
N SER A 69 23.82 -0.14 -6.78
CA SER A 69 24.96 0.34 -6.01
C SER A 69 24.55 1.22 -4.83
N ASP A 70 23.47 1.98 -4.97
CA ASP A 70 22.92 2.85 -3.93
C ASP A 70 21.38 2.80 -3.93
N PRO A 71 20.77 1.67 -3.51
CA PRO A 71 19.31 1.53 -3.48
C PRO A 71 18.63 2.56 -2.56
N GLY A 72 19.31 3.00 -1.50
CA GLY A 72 18.75 3.94 -0.52
C GLY A 72 18.50 5.34 -1.06
N ALA A 73 19.21 5.76 -2.11
CA ALA A 73 18.99 7.05 -2.77
C ALA A 73 17.87 7.04 -3.82
N VAL A 74 17.42 5.85 -4.24
CA VAL A 74 16.46 5.69 -5.33
C VAL A 74 15.09 6.20 -4.90
N LYS A 75 14.49 7.04 -5.74
CA LYS A 75 13.10 7.49 -5.60
C LYS A 75 12.20 6.89 -6.66
N GLY A 76 10.95 6.66 -6.31
CA GLY A 76 9.90 6.22 -7.24
C GLY A 76 9.16 7.39 -7.90
N ASP A 77 8.65 7.17 -9.11
CA ASP A 77 7.59 7.98 -9.72
C ASP A 77 6.24 7.60 -9.09
N LEU A 78 6.14 7.80 -7.78
CA LEU A 78 4.98 7.50 -6.93
C LEU A 78 4.50 8.78 -6.25
N TYR A 79 3.20 8.85 -6.05
CA TYR A 79 2.48 10.00 -5.56
C TYR A 79 1.30 9.58 -4.69
N ASP A 80 1.14 10.26 -3.56
CA ASP A 80 -0.01 10.13 -2.67
C ASP A 80 -0.77 11.46 -2.61
N LEU A 81 -2.09 11.38 -2.76
CA LEU A 81 -3.00 12.49 -2.48
C LEU A 81 -3.42 12.40 -1.01
N VAL A 82 -3.13 13.45 -0.26
CA VAL A 82 -3.51 13.59 1.14
C VAL A 82 -4.62 14.63 1.27
N LEU A 83 -5.62 14.35 2.10
CA LEU A 83 -6.70 15.27 2.46
C LEU A 83 -6.77 15.38 3.98
N ASN A 84 -6.58 16.59 4.53
CA ASN A 84 -6.70 16.87 5.96
C ASN A 84 -5.88 15.92 6.86
N GLY A 85 -4.73 15.46 6.36
CA GLY A 85 -3.83 14.53 7.05
C GLY A 85 -4.18 13.05 6.90
N TYR A 86 -5.17 12.70 6.07
CA TYR A 86 -5.47 11.33 5.67
C TYR A 86 -4.92 11.05 4.27
N GLU A 87 -4.27 9.90 4.08
CA GLU A 87 -4.02 9.37 2.75
C GLU A 87 -5.36 9.05 2.07
N LEU A 88 -5.66 9.75 0.98
CA LEU A 88 -6.90 9.65 0.23
C LEU A 88 -6.76 8.77 -1.01
N ALA A 89 -5.62 8.85 -1.69
CA ALA A 89 -5.34 8.04 -2.87
C ALA A 89 -3.84 7.84 -3.01
N SER A 90 -3.43 6.68 -3.54
CA SER A 90 -2.02 6.39 -3.85
C SER A 90 -1.89 5.84 -5.26
N GLY A 91 -0.79 6.16 -5.93
CA GLY A 91 -0.54 5.76 -7.30
C GLY A 91 0.92 5.86 -7.70
N SER A 92 1.26 5.23 -8.83
CA SER A 92 2.56 5.41 -9.46
C SER A 92 2.53 5.16 -10.95
N MET A 93 3.55 5.69 -11.62
CA MET A 93 3.96 5.19 -12.93
C MET A 93 4.48 3.77 -12.78
N ARG A 94 4.25 2.93 -13.79
CA ARG A 94 4.58 1.50 -13.73
C ARG A 94 5.78 1.17 -14.59
N ILE A 95 6.53 0.17 -14.17
CA ILE A 95 7.55 -0.46 -15.01
C ILE A 95 6.84 -1.18 -16.16
N ASN A 96 7.30 -0.91 -17.39
CA ASN A 96 6.89 -1.62 -18.59
C ASN A 96 8.09 -2.22 -19.35
N ASP A 97 9.31 -2.05 -18.82
CA ASP A 97 10.53 -2.67 -19.34
C ASP A 97 10.85 -3.95 -18.56
N PRO A 98 10.84 -5.15 -19.21
CA PRO A 98 11.18 -6.41 -18.57
C PRO A 98 12.57 -6.43 -17.93
N ALA A 99 13.56 -5.78 -18.55
CA ALA A 99 14.93 -5.77 -18.04
C ALA A 99 15.03 -4.94 -16.75
N LEU A 100 14.34 -3.80 -16.69
CA LEU A 100 14.26 -2.99 -15.48
C LEU A 100 13.54 -3.76 -14.36
N GLN A 101 12.43 -4.41 -14.66
CA GLN A 101 11.68 -5.20 -13.66
C GLN A 101 12.54 -6.33 -13.05
N GLN A 102 13.35 -7.00 -13.87
CA GLN A 102 14.27 -8.05 -13.41
C GLN A 102 15.35 -7.50 -12.47
N ARG A 103 15.87 -6.29 -12.73
CA ARG A 103 16.83 -5.63 -11.83
C ARG A 103 16.20 -5.35 -10.47
N ILE A 104 14.95 -4.88 -10.44
CA ILE A 104 14.22 -4.67 -9.19
C ILE A 104 14.05 -5.98 -8.41
N PHE A 105 13.62 -7.07 -9.07
CA PHE A 105 13.52 -8.39 -8.43
C PHE A 105 14.82 -8.85 -7.79
N LYS A 106 15.95 -8.64 -8.47
CA LYS A 106 17.26 -8.98 -7.93
C LYS A 106 17.59 -8.20 -6.66
N ILE A 107 17.29 -6.90 -6.62
CA ILE A 107 17.54 -6.04 -5.45
C ILE A 107 16.71 -6.52 -4.25
N VAL A 108 15.43 -6.87 -4.47
CA VAL A 108 14.53 -7.35 -3.41
C VAL A 108 14.65 -8.86 -3.11
N GLY A 109 15.70 -9.52 -3.61
CA GLY A 109 16.01 -10.91 -3.28
C GLY A 109 15.09 -11.96 -3.91
N TYR A 110 14.38 -11.63 -4.99
CA TYR A 110 13.64 -12.62 -5.76
C TYR A 110 14.59 -13.39 -6.68
N SER A 111 14.63 -14.72 -6.52
CA SER A 111 15.25 -15.60 -7.51
C SER A 111 14.47 -15.54 -8.83
N GLN A 112 15.15 -15.82 -9.95
CA GLN A 112 14.51 -15.84 -11.26
C GLN A 112 13.32 -16.82 -11.30
N GLU A 113 13.47 -18.01 -10.71
CA GLU A 113 12.40 -19.01 -10.64
C GLU A 113 11.21 -18.51 -9.82
N ARG A 114 11.45 -17.88 -8.66
CA ARG A 114 10.39 -17.33 -7.81
C ARG A 114 9.66 -16.19 -8.52
N ALA A 115 10.41 -15.31 -9.18
CA ALA A 115 9.86 -14.20 -9.95
C ALA A 115 9.00 -14.70 -11.11
N GLU A 116 9.47 -15.69 -11.86
CA GLU A 116 8.74 -16.27 -12.98
C GLU A 116 7.46 -16.98 -12.51
N LYS A 117 7.53 -17.78 -11.46
CA LYS A 117 6.36 -18.49 -10.91
C LYS A 117 5.28 -17.54 -10.41
N ALA A 118 5.68 -16.43 -9.79
CA ALA A 118 4.73 -15.47 -9.21
C ALA A 118 4.23 -14.42 -10.22
N PHE A 119 5.11 -13.95 -11.12
CA PHE A 119 4.88 -12.76 -11.94
C PHE A 119 5.29 -12.92 -13.42
N GLY A 120 5.68 -14.12 -13.85
CA GLY A 120 6.14 -14.40 -15.21
C GLY A 120 5.11 -14.01 -16.26
N PHE A 121 3.82 -14.23 -15.99
CA PHE A 121 2.74 -13.82 -16.90
C PHE A 121 2.75 -12.31 -17.20
N LEU A 122 3.03 -11.47 -16.19
CA LEU A 122 3.06 -10.01 -16.32
C LEU A 122 4.33 -9.55 -17.03
N VAL A 123 5.50 -10.08 -16.62
CA VAL A 123 6.79 -9.74 -17.25
C VAL A 123 6.83 -10.19 -18.70
N GLN A 124 6.20 -11.32 -19.02
CA GLN A 124 6.05 -11.80 -20.39
C GLN A 124 5.14 -10.88 -21.22
N ALA A 125 4.07 -10.34 -20.63
CA ALA A 125 3.18 -9.38 -21.30
C ALA A 125 3.94 -8.10 -21.72
N PHE A 126 4.88 -7.62 -20.91
CA PHE A 126 5.70 -6.43 -21.23
C PHE A 126 6.49 -6.58 -22.54
N LYS A 127 6.92 -7.80 -22.88
CA LYS A 127 7.67 -8.08 -24.12
C LYS A 127 6.86 -7.87 -25.40
N PHE A 128 5.53 -7.81 -25.31
CA PHE A 128 4.64 -7.57 -26.46
C PHE A 128 4.34 -6.08 -26.68
N GLY A 129 5.16 -5.18 -26.12
CA GLY A 129 5.03 -3.74 -26.34
C GLY A 129 4.08 -3.06 -25.36
N ALA A 130 4.21 -3.36 -24.05
CA ALA A 130 3.42 -2.66 -23.04
C ALA A 130 3.73 -1.15 -23.07
N PRO A 131 2.71 -0.27 -23.20
CA PRO A 131 2.93 1.16 -23.24
C PRO A 131 3.39 1.69 -21.87
N PRO A 132 4.00 2.89 -21.83
CA PRO A 132 4.12 3.63 -20.58
C PRO A 132 2.72 3.80 -19.96
N HIS A 133 2.57 3.39 -18.70
CA HIS A 133 1.29 3.41 -18.02
C HIS A 133 1.48 3.75 -16.54
N GLY A 134 0.43 4.28 -15.95
CA GLY A 134 0.37 4.70 -14.55
C GLY A 134 -1.06 4.64 -14.08
N GLY A 135 -1.26 4.70 -12.77
CA GLY A 135 -2.60 4.67 -12.20
C GLY A 135 -2.64 5.30 -10.82
N ILE A 136 -3.85 5.41 -10.29
CA ILE A 136 -4.12 5.88 -8.94
C ILE A 136 -5.37 5.18 -8.42
N ALA A 137 -5.38 4.84 -7.12
CA ALA A 137 -6.52 4.22 -6.47
C ALA A 137 -7.00 5.11 -5.30
N PRO A 138 -8.16 5.75 -5.41
CA PRO A 138 -8.74 6.50 -4.29
C PRO A 138 -9.44 5.56 -3.30
N GLY A 139 -9.23 5.79 -2.01
CA GLY A 139 -10.01 5.20 -0.94
C GLY A 139 -11.40 5.82 -0.89
N LEU A 140 -12.35 5.26 -1.64
CA LEU A 140 -13.70 5.82 -1.80
C LEU A 140 -14.44 5.97 -0.46
N ASP A 141 -14.42 4.95 0.39
CA ASP A 141 -15.09 5.02 1.70
C ASP A 141 -14.50 6.14 2.56
N ARG A 142 -13.18 6.33 2.50
CA ARG A 142 -12.49 7.40 3.22
C ARG A 142 -12.82 8.78 2.65
N LEU A 143 -12.94 8.90 1.33
CA LEU A 143 -13.42 10.13 0.69
C LEU A 143 -14.81 10.50 1.19
N ILE A 144 -15.75 9.54 1.18
CA ILE A 144 -17.12 9.78 1.62
C ILE A 144 -17.16 10.08 3.12
N MET A 145 -16.41 9.35 3.94
CA MET A 145 -16.27 9.61 5.38
C MET A 145 -15.83 11.06 5.65
N LEU A 146 -14.79 11.55 4.95
CA LEU A 146 -14.31 12.92 5.09
C LEU A 146 -15.34 13.95 4.57
N MET A 147 -16.02 13.66 3.47
CA MET A 147 -17.09 14.52 2.92
C MET A 147 -18.31 14.62 3.84
N ARG A 148 -18.56 13.59 4.65
CA ARG A 148 -19.63 13.54 5.64
C ARG A 148 -19.19 14.01 7.03
N HIS A 149 -17.90 14.36 7.18
CA HIS A 149 -17.29 14.74 8.46
C HIS A 149 -17.43 13.67 9.56
N GLU A 150 -17.38 12.40 9.14
CA GLU A 150 -17.41 11.25 10.04
C GLU A 150 -16.01 10.85 10.48
N GLU A 151 -15.90 10.21 11.64
CA GLU A 151 -14.62 9.74 12.19
C GLU A 151 -14.29 8.29 11.80
N SER A 152 -15.25 7.57 11.23
CA SER A 152 -15.13 6.16 10.87
C SER A 152 -15.77 5.86 9.52
N ILE A 153 -15.12 5.02 8.71
CA ILE A 153 -15.70 4.52 7.45
C ILE A 153 -16.95 3.66 7.68
N HIS A 154 -17.18 3.18 8.91
CA HIS A 154 -18.36 2.39 9.24
C HIS A 154 -19.65 3.20 9.07
N GLU A 155 -19.59 4.53 9.25
CA GLU A 155 -20.75 5.43 9.12
C GLU A 155 -21.18 5.66 7.66
N VAL A 156 -20.34 5.25 6.69
CA VAL A 156 -20.59 5.45 5.26
C VAL A 156 -20.70 4.13 4.49
N ILE A 157 -20.62 3.00 5.18
CA ILE A 157 -20.81 1.66 4.65
C ILE A 157 -22.13 1.14 5.20
N ALA A 158 -23.01 0.63 4.33
CA ALA A 158 -24.36 0.20 4.75
C ALA A 158 -24.36 -0.94 5.78
N PHE A 159 -23.45 -1.91 5.62
CA PHE A 159 -23.34 -3.10 6.49
C PHE A 159 -21.87 -3.39 6.84
N PRO A 160 -21.24 -2.55 7.68
CA PRO A 160 -19.82 -2.67 7.96
C PRO A 160 -19.53 -3.89 8.84
N LYS A 161 -18.29 -4.38 8.78
CA LYS A 161 -17.77 -5.42 9.68
C LYS A 161 -17.16 -4.75 10.91
N ASN A 162 -17.09 -5.43 12.04
CA ASN A 162 -16.41 -4.91 13.23
C ASN A 162 -14.87 -5.07 13.13
N ASN A 163 -14.14 -4.64 14.15
CA ASN A 163 -12.67 -4.73 14.20
C ASN A 163 -12.12 -6.16 14.17
N MET A 164 -12.95 -7.19 14.38
CA MET A 164 -12.60 -8.60 14.25
C MET A 164 -12.98 -9.17 12.88
N ALA A 165 -13.30 -8.31 11.90
CA ALA A 165 -13.82 -8.68 10.59
C ALA A 165 -15.14 -9.49 10.62
N ALA A 166 -15.84 -9.51 11.76
CA ALA A 166 -17.12 -10.18 11.91
C ALA A 166 -18.27 -9.24 11.54
N SER A 167 -19.37 -9.82 11.10
CA SER A 167 -20.60 -9.17 10.69
C SER A 167 -21.68 -9.46 11.71
N PRO A 168 -21.97 -8.54 12.66
CA PRO A 168 -22.92 -8.81 13.72
C PRO A 168 -24.38 -8.97 13.24
N MET A 169 -24.70 -8.45 12.06
CA MET A 169 -26.07 -8.47 11.50
C MET A 169 -26.51 -9.87 11.07
N ASP A 170 -25.60 -10.62 10.47
CA ASP A 170 -25.84 -11.93 9.84
C ASP A 170 -24.91 -13.01 10.41
N GLU A 171 -24.22 -12.72 11.52
CA GLU A 171 -23.36 -13.62 12.28
C GLU A 171 -22.21 -14.25 11.46
N CYS A 172 -21.74 -13.57 10.41
CA CYS A 172 -20.61 -14.02 9.61
C CYS A 172 -19.24 -13.63 10.22
N PRO A 173 -18.16 -14.41 10.01
CA PRO A 173 -18.16 -15.72 9.37
C PRO A 173 -18.78 -16.80 10.26
N SER A 174 -19.41 -17.80 9.64
CA SER A 174 -20.05 -18.93 10.31
C SER A 174 -19.45 -20.27 9.85
N ALA A 175 -19.79 -21.35 10.56
CA ALA A 175 -19.46 -22.70 10.10
C ALA A 175 -20.20 -23.04 8.79
N VAL A 176 -19.60 -23.94 8.02
CA VAL A 176 -20.15 -24.49 6.76
C VAL A 176 -20.38 -25.99 6.91
N ASP A 177 -21.26 -26.56 6.09
CA ASP A 177 -21.60 -27.99 6.17
C ASP A 177 -20.41 -28.85 5.72
N GLU A 178 -20.22 -30.00 6.36
CA GLU A 178 -19.16 -30.94 5.98
C GLU A 178 -19.24 -31.37 4.51
N GLN A 179 -20.44 -31.46 3.94
CA GLN A 179 -20.62 -31.84 2.53
C GLN A 179 -20.02 -30.78 1.61
N GLN A 180 -20.17 -29.48 1.92
CA GLN A 180 -19.59 -28.40 1.14
C GLN A 180 -18.05 -28.46 1.16
N LEU A 181 -17.47 -28.79 2.33
CA LEU A 181 -16.02 -28.99 2.46
C LEU A 181 -15.54 -30.19 1.63
N LYS A 182 -16.27 -31.32 1.67
CA LYS A 182 -15.97 -32.52 0.89
C LYS A 182 -16.04 -32.25 -0.62
N ASP A 183 -17.08 -31.56 -1.08
CA ASP A 183 -17.27 -31.21 -2.50
C ASP A 183 -16.16 -30.29 -3.02
N LEU A 184 -15.63 -29.41 -2.17
CA LEU A 184 -14.50 -28.53 -2.48
C LEU A 184 -13.13 -29.17 -2.24
N HIS A 185 -13.09 -30.41 -1.73
CA HIS A 185 -11.88 -31.11 -1.31
C HIS A 185 -11.04 -30.33 -0.27
N ILE A 186 -11.70 -29.67 0.67
CA ILE A 186 -11.09 -28.90 1.75
C ILE A 186 -11.23 -29.67 3.07
N ASN A 187 -10.13 -29.78 3.81
CA ASN A 187 -10.14 -30.28 5.19
C ASN A 187 -9.77 -29.14 6.14
N CYS A 188 -10.58 -28.93 7.17
CA CYS A 188 -10.27 -27.99 8.25
C CYS A 188 -9.53 -28.74 9.36
N TYR A 189 -8.44 -28.16 9.84
CA TYR A 189 -7.67 -28.66 10.99
C TYR A 189 -7.69 -27.61 12.09
N ASP A 190 -7.82 -28.05 13.34
CA ASP A 190 -7.62 -27.16 14.47
C ASP A 190 -6.17 -26.67 14.47
N VAL A 191 -5.99 -25.35 14.46
CA VAL A 191 -4.67 -24.75 14.65
C VAL A 191 -4.42 -24.74 16.16
N GLU A 192 -3.54 -25.61 16.65
CA GLU A 192 -3.03 -25.49 18.03
C GLU A 192 -2.44 -24.08 18.21
N LYS A 193 -2.91 -23.38 19.24
CA LYS A 193 -2.48 -22.02 19.59
C LYS A 193 -1.11 -22.00 20.25
#